data_AF-A0A7S4CEG6-F1
#
_entry.id   AF-A0A7S4CEG6-F1
#
_cell.length_a   1.000
_cell.length_b   1.000
_cell.length_c   1.000
_cell.angle_alpha   90.00
_cell.angle_beta   90.00
_cell.angle_gamma   90.00
#
_symmetry.space_group_name_H-M   'P 1'
#
loop_
_entity.id
_entity.type
_entity.pdbx_description
1 polymer ?
#
loop_
_entity_poly.entity_id
_entity_poly.type
_entity_poly.pdbx_seq_one_letter_code
_entity_poly.pdbx_strand_id
1 'polypeptide(L)'
;GLWAQTARRLFARAAAQAHAVAALEVRVGAVALCRGRLTDLLLPPGASDRTPKPPPLDVVADERDGRVHVRGLTAAVVEDAAALEAAMERARDHATQLGPAHAVYRVDVSSTHPTTRLTSQGRLTFASLAAPAPARDASAEE
;
A
#
# COMPACT_ATOMS: atom_id res chain seq x y z
N GLY A 1 11.27 10.50 -3.68
CA GLY A 1 11.25 9.77 -2.39
C GLY A 1 11.70 8.33 -2.56
N LEU A 2 11.77 7.58 -1.45
CA LEU A 2 12.20 6.17 -1.42
C LEU A 2 11.32 5.25 -2.31
N TRP A 3 10.00 5.40 -2.27
CA TRP A 3 9.09 4.60 -3.12
C TRP A 3 9.30 4.86 -4.61
N ALA A 4 9.54 6.11 -5.03
CA ALA A 4 9.76 6.46 -6.45
C ALA A 4 11.04 5.82 -7.00
N GLN A 5 12.10 5.75 -6.20
CA GLN A 5 13.32 5.01 -6.57
C GLN A 5 13.07 3.50 -6.59
N THR A 6 12.28 2.99 -5.65
CA THR A 6 11.94 1.57 -5.58
C THR A 6 11.09 1.13 -6.77
N ALA A 7 10.08 1.91 -7.15
CA ALA A 7 9.26 1.70 -8.33
C ALA A 7 10.10 1.63 -9.60
N ARG A 8 10.95 2.64 -9.84
CA ARG A 8 11.86 2.65 -11.00
C ARG A 8 12.77 1.43 -11.05
N ARG A 9 13.37 1.03 -9.91
CA ARG A 9 14.23 -0.16 -9.84
C ARG A 9 13.46 -1.45 -10.08
N LEU A 10 12.24 -1.57 -9.55
CA LEU A 10 11.39 -2.74 -9.72
C LEU A 10 11.09 -2.97 -11.21
N PHE A 11 10.55 -1.96 -11.89
CA PHE A 11 10.18 -2.07 -13.30
C PHE A 11 11.38 -2.17 -14.22
N ALA A 12 12.49 -1.47 -13.94
CA ALA A 12 13.72 -1.62 -14.70
C ALA A 12 14.30 -3.05 -14.61
N ARG A 13 14.27 -3.66 -13.42
CA ARG A 13 14.71 -5.05 -13.25
C ARG A 13 13.79 -6.03 -13.96
N ALA A 14 12.47 -5.85 -13.85
CA ALA A 14 11.53 -6.71 -14.54
C ALA A 14 11.71 -6.64 -16.07
N ALA A 15 11.91 -5.44 -16.62
CA ALA A 15 12.21 -5.25 -18.04
C ALA A 15 13.53 -5.92 -18.46
N ALA A 16 14.59 -5.80 -17.65
CA ALA A 16 15.87 -6.46 -17.91
C ALA A 16 15.77 -8.00 -17.87
N GLN A 17 14.78 -8.53 -17.14
CA GLN A 17 14.51 -9.96 -16.99
C GLN A 17 13.31 -10.43 -17.82
N ALA A 18 12.91 -9.70 -18.87
CA ALA A 18 11.74 -10.04 -19.68
C ALA A 18 11.76 -11.46 -20.30
N HIS A 19 12.96 -12.03 -20.52
CA HIS A 19 13.12 -13.41 -20.98
C HIS A 19 12.80 -14.47 -19.90
N ALA A 20 12.82 -14.09 -18.62
CA ALA A 20 12.53 -14.94 -17.47
C ALA A 20 11.21 -14.57 -16.77
N VAL A 21 10.57 -13.47 -17.16
CA VAL A 21 9.34 -12.93 -16.57
C VAL A 21 8.30 -12.73 -17.66
N ALA A 22 7.33 -13.64 -17.75
CA ALA A 22 6.31 -13.61 -18.81
C ALA A 22 5.00 -12.93 -18.40
N ALA A 23 4.79 -12.72 -17.10
CA ALA A 23 3.58 -12.12 -16.55
C ALA A 23 3.91 -11.43 -15.22
N LEU A 24 4.52 -10.25 -15.29
CA LEU A 24 4.68 -9.40 -14.11
C LEU A 24 3.34 -8.74 -13.80
N GLU A 25 2.84 -8.94 -12.59
CA GLU A 25 1.69 -8.23 -12.08
C GLU A 25 2.10 -7.47 -10.82
N VAL A 26 1.90 -6.15 -10.82
CA VAL A 26 2.18 -5.29 -9.67
C VAL A 26 0.86 -4.74 -9.17
N ARG A 27 0.53 -5.01 -7.91
CA ARG A 27 -0.64 -4.48 -7.23
C ARG A 27 -0.21 -3.52 -6.12
N VAL A 28 -0.86 -2.37 -6.05
CA VAL A 28 -0.67 -1.40 -4.98
C VAL A 28 -1.91 -1.33 -4.10
N GLY A 29 -1.72 -1.31 -2.79
CA GLY A 29 -2.75 -1.05 -1.79
C GLY A 29 -2.25 0.00 -0.80
N ALA A 30 -3.13 0.84 -0.26
CA ALA A 30 -2.72 1.85 0.72
C ALA A 30 -3.82 2.07 1.77
N VAL A 31 -3.44 2.02 3.04
CA VAL A 31 -4.36 2.15 4.18
C VAL A 31 -3.80 3.12 5.22
N ALA A 32 -4.67 3.94 5.80
CA ALA A 32 -4.33 4.77 6.94
C ALA A 32 -5.05 4.31 8.21
N LEU A 33 -4.39 4.46 9.36
CA LEU A 33 -4.98 4.38 10.68
C LEU A 33 -5.00 5.80 11.28
N CYS A 34 -6.21 6.36 11.41
CA CYS A 34 -6.43 7.66 12.03
C CYS A 34 -7.49 7.51 13.12
N ARG A 35 -7.15 7.88 14.38
CA ARG A 35 -8.05 7.83 15.54
C ARG A 35 -8.78 6.48 15.69
N GLY A 36 -8.05 5.37 15.50
CA GLY A 36 -8.60 4.01 15.61
C GLY A 36 -9.47 3.54 14.44
N ARG A 37 -9.56 4.32 13.35
CA ARG A 37 -10.29 3.95 12.14
C ARG A 37 -9.34 3.69 10.97
N LEU A 38 -9.62 2.62 10.24
CA LEU A 38 -8.95 2.32 8.97
C LEU A 38 -9.63 3.08 7.83
N THR A 39 -8.81 3.66 6.96
CA THR A 39 -9.24 4.36 5.74
C THR A 39 -8.46 3.83 4.55
N ASP A 40 -9.16 3.49 3.47
CA ASP A 40 -8.54 3.12 2.19
C ASP A 40 -8.09 4.41 1.49
N LEU A 41 -6.79 4.51 1.24
CA LEU A 41 -6.17 5.71 0.67
C LEU A 41 -6.24 5.73 -0.86
N LEU A 42 -6.57 4.62 -1.52
CA LEU A 42 -6.71 4.56 -2.97
C LEU A 42 -8.11 4.95 -3.45
N LEU A 43 -9.10 4.93 -2.56
CA LEU A 43 -10.43 5.44 -2.84
C LEU A 43 -10.47 6.97 -2.75
N PRO A 44 -11.18 7.66 -3.66
CA PRO A 44 -11.34 9.10 -3.56
C PRO A 44 -12.07 9.49 -2.27
N PRO A 45 -11.74 10.64 -1.67
CA PRO A 45 -12.48 11.16 -0.52
C PRO A 45 -13.97 11.26 -0.85
N GLY A 46 -14.84 10.68 -0.03
CA GLY A 46 -16.29 10.72 -0.25
C GLY A 46 -16.84 9.71 -1.27
N ALA A 47 -16.03 8.76 -1.76
CA ALA A 47 -16.53 7.64 -2.60
C ALA A 47 -17.58 6.75 -1.89
N SER A 48 -17.81 6.98 -0.58
CA SER A 48 -18.84 6.28 0.20
C SER A 48 -20.29 6.59 -0.21
N ASP A 49 -20.55 7.68 -0.96
CA ASP A 49 -21.92 8.18 -1.18
C ASP A 49 -22.57 7.85 -2.54
N ARG A 50 -21.80 7.44 -3.56
CA ARG A 50 -22.33 7.22 -4.93
C ARG A 50 -22.03 5.85 -5.54
N THR A 51 -21.31 5.01 -4.82
CA THR A 51 -20.93 3.65 -5.21
C THR A 51 -21.44 2.68 -4.15
N PRO A 52 -21.70 1.39 -4.48
CA PRO A 52 -22.00 0.40 -3.46
C PRO A 52 -20.93 0.49 -2.37
N LYS A 53 -21.37 0.73 -1.13
CA LYS A 53 -20.51 1.02 0.01
C LYS A 53 -19.37 0.00 0.02
N PRO A 54 -18.10 0.44 -0.07
CA PRO A 54 -16.99 -0.49 -0.06
C PRO A 54 -17.08 -1.36 1.20
N PRO A 55 -16.73 -2.65 1.13
CA PRO A 55 -16.78 -3.53 2.29
C PRO A 55 -16.00 -2.91 3.45
N PRO A 56 -16.46 -3.09 4.70
CA PRO A 56 -15.76 -2.54 5.85
C PRO A 56 -14.31 -3.06 5.89
N LEU A 57 -13.37 -2.15 6.13
CA LEU A 57 -11.98 -2.50 6.32
C LEU A 57 -11.81 -3.19 7.67
N ASP A 58 -11.15 -4.35 7.64
CA ASP A 58 -10.96 -5.17 8.83
C ASP A 58 -9.57 -5.83 8.80
N VAL A 59 -8.94 -5.95 9.97
CA VAL A 59 -7.62 -6.59 10.09
C VAL A 59 -7.84 -8.07 10.37
N VAL A 60 -7.46 -8.91 9.42
CA VAL A 60 -7.66 -10.36 9.48
C VAL A 60 -6.31 -11.05 9.53
N ALA A 61 -6.14 -11.95 10.50
CA ALA A 61 -5.03 -12.88 10.53
C ALA A 61 -5.37 -14.08 9.62
N ASP A 62 -4.49 -14.37 8.68
CA ASP A 62 -4.53 -15.61 7.91
C ASP A 62 -3.84 -16.70 8.74
N GLU A 63 -4.64 -17.64 9.25
CA GLU A 63 -4.17 -18.74 10.09
C GLU A 63 -3.26 -19.72 9.35
N ARG A 64 -3.27 -19.71 8.01
CA ARG A 64 -2.49 -20.67 7.20
C ARG A 64 -1.04 -20.28 7.06
N ASP A 65 -0.76 -19.00 6.94
CA ASP A 65 0.59 -18.47 6.72
C ASP A 65 1.06 -17.51 7.82
N GLY A 66 0.22 -17.29 8.84
CA GLY A 66 0.50 -16.41 9.98
C GLY A 66 0.55 -14.92 9.59
N ARG A 67 0.09 -14.56 8.38
CA ARG A 67 0.17 -13.17 7.90
C ARG A 67 -1.10 -12.41 8.23
N VAL A 68 -0.92 -11.12 8.51
CA VAL A 68 -2.03 -10.20 8.69
C VAL A 68 -2.30 -9.45 7.40
N HIS A 69 -3.58 -9.34 7.03
CA HIS A 69 -4.03 -8.54 5.89
C HIS A 69 -5.23 -7.67 6.25
N VAL A 70 -5.43 -6.60 5.50
CA VAL A 70 -6.64 -5.76 5.62
C VAL A 70 -7.66 -6.25 4.59
N ARG A 71 -8.75 -6.85 5.07
CA ARG A 71 -9.88 -7.26 4.23
C ARG A 71 -10.60 -6.01 3.73
N GLY A 72 -11.06 -6.05 2.48
CA GLY A 72 -11.78 -4.93 1.85
C GLY A 72 -10.88 -3.80 1.35
N LEU A 73 -9.55 -3.92 1.53
CA LEU A 73 -8.60 -2.94 1.00
C LEU A 73 -8.55 -3.01 -0.53
N THR A 74 -8.74 -1.88 -1.18
CA THR A 74 -8.59 -1.74 -2.63
C THR A 74 -7.16 -2.06 -3.04
N ALA A 75 -7.01 -2.86 -4.09
CA ALA A 75 -5.74 -3.13 -4.74
C ALA A 75 -5.82 -2.71 -6.20
N ALA A 76 -5.05 -1.69 -6.58
CA ALA A 76 -4.96 -1.24 -7.96
C ALA A 76 -3.81 -1.96 -8.68
N VAL A 77 -4.07 -2.49 -9.88
CA VAL A 77 -3.01 -3.02 -10.74
C VAL A 77 -2.32 -1.85 -11.44
N VAL A 78 -0.99 -1.85 -11.46
CA VAL A 78 -0.18 -0.81 -12.10
C VAL A 78 0.76 -1.42 -13.13
N GLU A 79 0.84 -0.78 -14.29
CA GLU A 79 1.54 -1.33 -15.46
C GLU A 79 2.99 -0.84 -15.57
N ASP A 80 3.30 0.31 -14.97
CA ASP A 80 4.62 0.91 -15.03
C ASP A 80 5.00 1.67 -13.74
N ALA A 81 6.25 2.14 -13.71
CA ALA A 81 6.79 2.89 -12.57
C ALA A 81 6.08 4.22 -12.33
N ALA A 82 5.62 4.91 -13.38
CA ALA A 82 4.94 6.19 -13.28
C ALA A 82 3.53 6.02 -12.70
N ALA A 83 2.80 4.99 -13.12
CA ALA A 83 1.50 4.63 -12.57
C ALA A 83 1.60 4.24 -11.09
N LEU A 84 2.62 3.46 -10.73
CA LEU A 84 2.91 3.14 -9.32
C LEU A 84 3.22 4.41 -8.51
N GLU A 85 4.10 5.27 -9.01
CA GLU A 85 4.47 6.52 -8.33
C GLU A 85 3.24 7.44 -8.15
N ALA A 86 2.43 7.61 -9.19
CA ALA A 86 1.21 8.42 -9.13
C ALA A 86 0.18 7.85 -8.15
N ALA A 87 0.01 6.53 -8.08
CA ALA A 87 -0.89 5.90 -7.12
C ALA A 87 -0.41 6.12 -5.67
N MET A 88 0.89 5.97 -5.42
CA MET A 88 1.50 6.18 -4.11
C MET A 88 1.42 7.65 -3.67
N GLU A 89 1.63 8.60 -4.59
CA GLU A 89 1.55 10.02 -4.27
C GLU A 89 0.11 10.46 -3.97
N ARG A 90 -0.88 10.00 -4.76
CA ARG A 90 -2.30 10.24 -4.45
C ARG A 90 -2.70 9.69 -3.08
N ALA A 91 -2.25 8.49 -2.75
CA ALA A 91 -2.53 7.88 -1.45
C ALA A 91 -1.89 8.68 -0.30
N ARG A 92 -0.68 9.21 -0.51
CA ARG A 92 -0.01 10.09 0.44
C ARG A 92 -0.75 11.41 0.62
N ASP A 93 -1.16 12.05 -0.46
CA ASP A 93 -1.93 13.29 -0.40
C ASP A 93 -3.26 13.10 0.31
N HIS A 94 -3.91 11.95 0.12
CA HIS A 94 -5.10 11.60 0.89
C HIS A 94 -4.76 11.39 2.38
N ALA A 95 -3.67 10.71 2.71
CA ALA A 95 -3.25 10.51 4.10
C ALA A 95 -2.97 11.83 4.83
N THR A 96 -2.35 12.81 4.15
CA THR A 96 -2.09 14.13 4.76
C THR A 96 -3.37 14.93 5.03
N GLN A 97 -4.42 14.74 4.22
CA GLN A 97 -5.74 15.35 4.44
C GLN A 97 -6.48 14.76 5.66
N LEU A 98 -6.16 13.54 6.09
CA LEU A 98 -6.76 12.91 7.28
C LEU A 98 -6.21 13.45 8.61
N GLY A 99 -5.17 14.30 8.58
CA GLY A 99 -4.48 14.79 9.77
C GLY A 99 -3.42 13.81 10.30
N PRO A 100 -3.14 13.78 11.62
CA PRO A 100 -2.18 12.84 12.21
C PRO A 100 -2.64 11.39 12.02
N ALA A 101 -2.05 10.71 11.04
CA ALA A 101 -2.40 9.34 10.67
C ALA A 101 -1.13 8.51 10.41
N HIS A 102 -1.18 7.23 10.78
CA HIS A 102 -0.20 6.25 10.29
C HIS A 102 -0.68 5.75 8.94
N ALA A 103 0.19 5.73 7.93
CA ALA A 103 -0.13 5.22 6.60
C ALA A 103 0.78 4.05 6.24
N VAL A 104 0.19 2.99 5.71
CA VAL A 104 0.88 1.80 5.21
C VAL A 104 0.57 1.65 3.73
N TYR A 105 1.63 1.57 2.93
CA TYR A 105 1.56 1.38 1.49
C TYR A 105 2.17 0.02 1.16
N ARG A 106 1.43 -0.78 0.41
CA ARG A 106 1.77 -2.15 0.06
C ARG A 106 1.93 -2.25 -1.45
N VAL A 107 3.03 -2.85 -1.90
CA VAL A 107 3.26 -3.22 -3.29
C VAL A 107 3.46 -4.73 -3.33
N ASP A 108 2.46 -5.45 -3.84
CA ASP A 108 2.57 -6.87 -4.12
C ASP A 108 3.06 -7.05 -5.56
N VAL A 109 4.05 -7.92 -5.74
CA VAL A 109 4.64 -8.26 -7.04
C VAL A 109 4.47 -9.74 -7.24
N SER A 110 3.84 -10.13 -8.35
CA SER A 110 3.74 -11.51 -8.79
C SER A 110 4.42 -11.64 -10.15
N SER A 111 5.19 -12.69 -10.37
CA SER A 111 5.75 -13.01 -11.67
C SER A 111 5.62 -14.48 -11.96
N THR A 112 5.36 -14.84 -13.23
CA THR A 112 5.36 -16.23 -13.68
C THR A 112 6.43 -16.44 -14.73
N HIS A 113 7.24 -17.49 -14.55
CA HIS A 113 8.27 -17.88 -15.50
C HIS A 113 7.64 -18.51 -16.76
N PRO A 114 8.07 -18.13 -17.98
CA PRO A 114 7.41 -18.54 -19.22
C PRO A 114 7.35 -20.06 -19.43
N THR A 115 8.46 -20.76 -19.18
CA THR A 115 8.61 -22.19 -19.52
C THR A 115 8.25 -23.11 -18.37
N THR A 116 8.85 -22.89 -17.19
CA THR A 116 8.62 -23.69 -15.98
C THR A 116 7.25 -23.45 -15.34
N ARG A 117 6.55 -22.37 -15.70
CA ARG A 117 5.30 -21.91 -15.06
C ARG A 117 5.42 -21.69 -13.55
N LEU A 118 6.64 -21.58 -13.03
CA LEU A 118 6.87 -21.25 -11.63
C LEU A 118 6.44 -19.81 -11.36
N THR A 119 5.64 -19.63 -10.31
CA THR A 119 5.20 -18.31 -9.85
C THR A 119 6.05 -17.87 -8.67
N SER A 120 6.56 -16.65 -8.72
CA SER A 120 7.22 -15.97 -7.61
C SER A 120 6.33 -14.83 -7.12
N GLN A 121 6.26 -14.66 -5.80
CA GLN A 121 5.49 -13.60 -5.17
C GLN A 121 6.35 -12.88 -4.14
N GLY A 122 6.27 -11.56 -4.14
CA GLY A 122 6.98 -10.69 -3.21
C GLY A 122 6.09 -9.54 -2.75
N ARG A 123 6.41 -8.98 -1.59
CA ARG A 123 5.72 -7.81 -1.03
C ARG A 123 6.72 -6.80 -0.52
N LEU A 124 6.48 -5.54 -0.85
CA LEU A 124 7.14 -4.38 -0.27
C LEU A 124 6.13 -3.60 0.56
N THR A 125 6.53 -3.23 1.77
CA THR A 125 5.69 -2.44 2.69
C THR A 125 6.44 -1.17 3.08
N PHE A 126 5.82 -0.02 2.85
CA PHE A 126 6.30 1.28 3.30
C PHE A 126 5.35 1.77 4.39
N ALA A 127 5.90 2.20 5.52
CA ALA A 127 5.13 2.77 6.61
C ALA A 127 5.54 4.23 6.82
N SER A 128 4.56 5.11 6.91
CA SER A 128 4.70 6.48 7.40
C SER A 128 3.99 6.54 8.75
N LEU A 129 4.73 6.85 9.81
CA LEU A 129 4.16 6.94 11.15
C LEU A 129 3.76 8.38 11.43
N ALA A 130 2.61 8.56 12.08
CA ALA A 130 2.23 9.87 12.61
C ALA A 130 3.35 10.39 13.53
N ALA A 131 3.61 11.70 13.47
CA ALA A 131 4.53 12.32 14.40
C ALA A 131 4.07 12.01 15.84
N PRO A 132 5.00 11.72 16.77
CA PRO A 132 4.64 11.55 18.16
C PRO A 132 3.93 12.82 18.64
N ALA A 133 2.87 12.65 19.43
CA ALA A 133 2.29 13.79 20.13
C ALA A 133 3.42 14.47 20.93
N PRO A 134 3.51 15.80 20.96
CA PRO A 134 4.48 16.47 21.81
C PRO A 134 4.31 15.90 23.22
N ALA A 135 5.42 15.51 23.86
CA ALA A 135 5.40 15.04 25.22
C ALA A 135 4.61 16.09 26.02
N ARG A 136 3.51 15.67 26.66
CA ARG A 136 2.88 16.51 27.69
C ARG A 136 4.02 16.83 28.65
N ASP A 137 4.37 18.11 28.78
CA ASP A 137 5.34 18.55 29.76
C ASP A 137 4.95 17.92 31.10
N ALA A 138 5.74 16.95 31.56
CA ALA A 138 5.61 16.33 32.87
C ALA A 138 6.12 17.29 33.96
N SER A 139 5.88 18.59 33.78
CA SER A 139 6.42 19.71 34.56
C SER A 139 5.30 20.64 35.05
N ALA A 140 4.07 20.14 35.11
CA ALA A 140 2.91 20.85 35.64
C ALA A 140 2.14 19.97 36.63
N GLU A 141 2.86 19.30 37.52
CA GLU A 141 2.35 18.82 38.81
C GLU A 141 3.57 18.64 39.74
N GLU A 142 3.71 19.64 40.62
CA GLU A 142 4.54 19.77 41.83
C GLU A 142 6.05 20.05 41.72
#